data_AF-A0A973K1I3-F1
#
_entry.id   AF-A0A973K1I3-F1
#
_cell.length_a   1.000
_cell.length_b   1.000
_cell.length_c   1.000
_cell.angle_alpha   90.00
_cell.angle_beta   90.00
_cell.angle_gamma   90.00
#
_symmetry.space_group_name_H-M   'P 1'
#
loop_
_entity.id
_entity.type
_entity.pdbx_description
1 polymer ?
#
loop_
_entity_poly.entity_id
_entity_poly.type
_entity_poly.pdbx_seq_one_letter_code
_entity_poly.pdbx_strand_id
1 'polypeptide(L)'
;YRALAEARTAIALAAAELPPLARHSEGAGHVVAVLEELVDTTTACAVHLDDTGRLAPVHTGRLAELVRELADDGARLGVRVPELPLAGQPIRAHTGA
;
A
#
# COMPACT_ATOMS: atom_id res chain seq x y z
N TYR A 1 -6.59 -1.07 8.10
CA TYR A 1 -7.68 -0.07 7.93
C TYR A 1 -7.55 1.17 8.80
N ARG A 2 -7.49 1.10 10.15
CA ARG A 2 -7.47 2.33 10.99
C ARG A 2 -6.41 3.37 10.56
N ALA A 3 -5.16 2.95 10.38
CA ALA A 3 -4.10 3.85 9.93
C ALA A 3 -4.35 4.48 8.54
N LEU A 4 -4.97 3.73 7.62
CA LEU A 4 -5.32 4.25 6.29
C LEU A 4 -6.45 5.28 6.38
N ALA A 5 -7.45 5.02 7.21
CA ALA A 5 -8.52 5.98 7.48
C ALA A 5 -7.99 7.27 8.11
N GLU A 6 -7.09 7.16 9.10
CA GLU A 6 -6.43 8.31 9.72
C GLU A 6 -5.61 9.11 8.69
N ALA A 7 -4.86 8.44 7.80
CA ALA A 7 -4.12 9.09 6.73
C ALA A 7 -5.04 9.84 5.75
N ARG A 8 -6.14 9.21 5.33
CA ARG A 8 -7.14 9.81 4.44
C ARG A 8 -7.75 11.07 5.05
N THR A 9 -8.10 11.03 6.33
CA THR A 9 -8.60 12.19 7.07
C THR A 9 -7.56 13.30 7.14
N ALA A 10 -6.31 12.99 7.47
CA ALA A 10 -5.24 13.98 7.55
C ALA A 10 -4.99 14.67 6.20
N ILE A 11 -4.98 13.91 5.10
CA ILE A 11 -4.85 14.46 3.73
C ILE A 11 -6.01 15.39 3.40
N ALA A 12 -7.25 14.97 3.67
CA ALA A 12 -8.43 15.79 3.42
C ALA A 12 -8.44 17.08 4.24
N LEU A 13 -8.03 17.01 5.51
CA LEU A 13 -7.92 18.18 6.38
C LEU A 13 -6.84 19.14 5.86
N ALA A 14 -5.65 18.65 5.54
CA ALA A 14 -4.56 19.47 5.00
C ALA A 14 -4.95 20.13 3.67
N ALA A 15 -5.70 19.42 2.82
CA ALA A 15 -6.23 19.95 1.57
C ALA A 15 -7.23 21.08 1.77
N ALA A 16 -8.08 20.99 2.80
CA ALA A 16 -9.06 22.02 3.12
C ALA A 16 -8.42 23.26 3.77
N GLU A 17 -7.46 23.06 4.68
CA GLU A 17 -6.84 24.15 5.43
C GLU A 17 -5.72 24.86 4.66
N LEU A 18 -4.98 24.14 3.81
CA LEU A 18 -3.80 24.66 3.11
C LEU A 18 -3.79 24.28 1.61
N PRO A 19 -4.75 24.76 0.80
CA PRO A 19 -4.86 24.37 -0.61
C PRO A 19 -3.59 24.55 -1.46
N PRO A 20 -2.77 25.62 -1.29
CA PRO A 20 -1.53 25.75 -2.06
C PRO A 20 -0.50 24.65 -1.75
N LEU A 21 -0.40 24.22 -0.49
CA LEU A 21 0.49 23.14 -0.07
C LEU A 21 -0.04 21.78 -0.50
N ALA A 22 -1.37 21.60 -0.51
CA ALA A 22 -2.01 20.38 -0.96
C ALA A 22 -1.69 20.01 -2.42
N ARG A 23 -1.45 21.01 -3.29
CA ARG A 23 -0.98 20.81 -4.67
C ARG A 23 0.38 20.11 -4.74
N HIS A 24 1.19 20.24 -3.70
CA HIS A 24 2.50 19.59 -3.61
C HIS A 24 2.40 18.18 -3.03
N SER A 25 1.23 17.79 -2.52
CA SER A 25 0.93 16.46 -1.97
C SER A 25 -0.18 15.74 -2.76
N GLU A 26 -0.44 16.14 -4.00
CA GLU A 26 -1.57 15.65 -4.82
C GLU A 26 -1.52 14.12 -5.03
N GLY A 27 -0.33 13.51 -4.95
CA GLY A 27 -0.13 12.05 -4.99
C GLY A 27 -0.42 11.30 -3.69
N ALA A 28 -0.51 11.98 -2.54
CA ALA A 28 -0.69 11.30 -1.24
C ALA A 28 -2.06 10.58 -1.14
N GLY A 29 -3.11 11.18 -1.70
CA GLY A 29 -4.44 10.57 -1.73
C GLY A 29 -4.48 9.31 -2.59
N HIS A 30 -3.75 9.32 -3.72
CA HIS A 30 -3.65 8.16 -4.61
C HIS A 30 -2.91 6.99 -3.93
N VAL A 31 -1.78 7.25 -3.28
CA VAL A 31 -1.05 6.24 -2.50
C VAL A 31 -1.94 5.56 -1.46
N VAL A 32 -2.73 6.34 -0.70
CA VAL A 32 -3.66 5.79 0.29
C VAL A 32 -4.72 4.91 -0.38
N ALA A 33 -5.27 5.32 -1.52
CA ALA A 33 -6.25 4.53 -2.25
C ALA A 33 -5.67 3.20 -2.77
N VAL A 34 -4.45 3.21 -3.30
CA VAL A 34 -3.76 1.99 -3.74
C VAL A 34 -3.50 1.04 -2.57
N LEU A 35 -3.12 1.58 -1.40
CA LEU A 35 -2.95 0.79 -0.18
C LEU A 35 -4.26 0.20 0.35
N GLU A 36 -5.37 0.95 0.28
CA GLU A 36 -6.70 0.46 0.63
C GLU A 36 -7.07 -0.74 -0.26
N GLU A 37 -6.96 -0.59 -1.57
CA GLU A 37 -7.26 -1.63 -2.56
C GLU A 37 -6.34 -2.86 -2.42
N LEU A 38 -5.07 -2.67 -2.06
CA LEU A 38 -4.13 -3.77 -1.80
C LEU A 38 -4.55 -4.59 -0.58
N VAL A 39 -4.96 -3.93 0.51
CA VAL A 39 -5.45 -4.61 1.72
C VAL A 39 -6.79 -5.29 1.46
N ASP A 40 -7.70 -4.65 0.73
CA ASP A 40 -8.99 -5.23 0.32
C ASP A 40 -8.76 -6.50 -0.51
N THR A 41 -7.90 -6.43 -1.53
CA THR A 41 -7.57 -7.57 -2.39
C THR A 41 -6.92 -8.70 -1.60
N THR A 42 -5.99 -8.39 -0.69
CA THR A 42 -5.33 -9.40 0.16
C THR A 42 -6.34 -10.05 1.12
N THR A 43 -7.30 -9.28 1.62
CA THR A 43 -8.38 -9.82 2.48
C THR A 43 -9.30 -10.74 1.68
N ALA A 44 -9.69 -10.34 0.46
CA ALA A 44 -10.48 -11.19 -0.44
C ALA A 44 -9.74 -12.48 -0.81
N CYS A 45 -8.41 -12.41 -1.01
CA CYS A 45 -7.56 -13.58 -1.24
C CYS A 45 -7.62 -14.56 -0.08
N ALA A 46 -7.50 -14.06 1.17
CA ALA A 46 -7.51 -14.90 2.35
C ALA A 46 -8.86 -15.62 2.52
N VAL A 47 -9.97 -14.91 2.33
CA VAL A 47 -11.32 -15.50 2.36
C VAL A 47 -11.48 -16.56 1.25
N HIS A 48 -11.09 -16.24 0.02
CA HIS A 48 -11.21 -17.19 -1.09
C HIS A 48 -10.36 -18.45 -0.90
N LEU A 49 -9.16 -18.32 -0.32
CA LEU A 49 -8.31 -19.45 0.04
C LEU A 49 -8.95 -20.32 1.12
N ASP A 50 -9.56 -19.72 2.13
CA ASP A 50 -10.27 -20.44 3.19
C ASP A 50 -11.47 -21.20 2.61
N ASP A 51 -12.23 -20.56 1.71
CA ASP A 51 -13.43 -21.13 1.10
C ASP A 51 -13.12 -22.26 0.08
N THR A 52 -12.08 -22.10 -0.73
CA THR A 52 -11.85 -22.96 -1.91
C THR A 52 -10.55 -23.77 -1.87
N GLY A 53 -9.65 -23.47 -0.93
CA GLY A 53 -8.31 -24.03 -0.84
C GLY A 53 -7.36 -23.60 -1.95
N ARG A 54 -7.76 -22.68 -2.86
CA ARG A 54 -6.91 -22.20 -3.96
C ARG A 54 -7.05 -20.69 -4.14
N LEU A 55 -6.01 -20.05 -4.68
CA LEU A 55 -6.03 -18.66 -5.11
C LEU A 55 -6.45 -18.56 -6.57
N ALA A 56 -7.40 -17.70 -6.89
CA ALA A 56 -7.75 -17.43 -8.27
C ALA A 56 -6.64 -16.58 -8.95
N PRO A 57 -6.23 -16.89 -10.20
CA PRO A 57 -5.19 -16.15 -10.92
C PRO A 57 -5.46 -14.64 -11.05
N VAL A 58 -6.75 -14.26 -11.12
CA VAL A 58 -7.18 -12.86 -11.16
C VAL A 58 -6.70 -12.07 -9.95
N HIS A 59 -6.71 -12.68 -8.76
CA HIS A 59 -6.25 -12.04 -7.54
C HIS A 59 -4.74 -11.83 -7.54
N THR A 60 -3.98 -12.82 -8.01
CA THR A 60 -2.52 -12.69 -8.10
C THR A 60 -2.08 -11.63 -9.11
N GLY A 61 -2.79 -11.51 -10.25
CA GLY A 61 -2.55 -10.44 -11.22
C GLY A 61 -2.84 -9.06 -10.62
N ARG A 62 -3.99 -8.91 -9.97
CA ARG A 62 -4.39 -7.65 -9.31
C ARG A 62 -3.41 -7.22 -8.22
N LEU A 63 -2.94 -8.16 -7.38
CA LEU A 63 -1.92 -7.87 -6.37
C LEU A 63 -0.61 -7.38 -7.00
N ALA A 64 -0.16 -8.01 -8.08
CA ALA A 64 1.08 -7.61 -8.76
C ALA A 64 0.98 -6.22 -9.42
N GLU A 65 -0.20 -5.85 -9.91
CA GLU A 65 -0.48 -4.51 -10.43
C GLU A 65 -0.42 -3.46 -9.31
N LEU A 66 -1.12 -3.69 -8.20
CA LEU A 66 -1.19 -2.76 -7.08
C LEU A 66 0.17 -2.53 -6.42
N VAL A 67 0.99 -3.59 -6.28
CA VAL A 67 2.36 -3.47 -5.77
C VAL A 67 3.23 -2.63 -6.70
N ARG A 68 3.05 -2.76 -8.02
CA ARG A 68 3.79 -1.98 -9.01
C ARG A 68 3.37 -0.51 -9.01
N GLU A 69 2.07 -0.26 -8.95
CA GLU A 69 1.49 1.08 -8.84
C GLU A 69 2.02 1.79 -7.60
N LEU A 70 2.07 1.11 -6.45
CA LEU A 70 2.65 1.63 -5.22
C LEU A 70 4.16 1.92 -5.33
N ALA A 71 4.91 1.06 -6.03
CA ALA A 71 6.34 1.27 -6.26
C ALA A 71 6.60 2.49 -7.16
N ASP A 72 5.79 2.64 -8.22
CA ASP A 72 5.86 3.78 -9.13
C ASP A 72 5.51 5.10 -8.41
N ASP A 73 4.49 5.08 -7.55
CA ASP A 73 4.15 6.22 -6.70
C ASP A 73 5.27 6.57 -5.70
N GLY A 74 5.86 5.55 -5.06
CA GLY A 74 7.00 5.74 -4.16
C GLY A 74 8.18 6.42 -4.88
N ALA A 75 8.51 5.95 -6.09
CA ALA A 75 9.56 6.54 -6.91
C ALA A 75 9.25 8.01 -7.28
N ARG A 76 7.99 8.32 -7.65
CA ARG A 76 7.54 9.69 -7.94
C ARG A 76 7.67 10.63 -6.75
N LEU A 77 7.40 10.13 -5.55
CA LEU A 77 7.40 10.90 -4.30
C LEU A 77 8.76 10.91 -3.57
N GLY A 78 9.77 10.22 -4.10
CA GLY A 78 11.06 10.04 -3.43
C GLY A 78 10.97 9.18 -2.16
N VAL A 79 9.89 8.41 -2.00
CA VAL A 79 9.64 7.50 -0.89
C VAL A 79 10.15 6.12 -1.28
N ARG A 80 11.13 5.58 -0.55
CA ARG A 80 11.46 4.17 -0.70
C ARG A 80 10.38 3.34 -0.02
N VAL A 81 9.69 2.51 -0.82
CA VAL A 81 8.87 1.44 -0.27
C VAL A 81 9.80 0.50 0.51
N PRO A 82 9.57 0.24 1.80
CA PRO A 82 10.39 -0.69 2.55
C PRO A 82 10.34 -2.07 1.87
N GLU A 83 11.48 -2.69 1.67
CA GLU A 83 11.56 -4.11 1.31
C GLU A 83 11.01 -4.89 2.52
N LEU A 84 9.70 -5.19 2.49
CA LEU A 84 9.08 -5.97 3.54
C LEU A 84 9.53 -7.42 3.33
N PRO A 85 10.15 -8.06 4.33
CA PRO A 85 10.42 -9.49 4.28
C PRO A 85 9.10 -10.20 4.03
N LEU A 86 9.01 -10.93 2.91
CA LEU A 86 7.89 -11.83 2.68
C LEU A 86 7.79 -12.76 3.89
N ALA A 87 6.59 -12.89 4.46
CA ALA A 87 6.36 -13.68 5.65
C ALA A 87 7.01 -15.07 5.50
N GLY A 88 8.08 -15.32 6.27
CA GLY A 88 8.90 -16.53 6.20
C GLY A 88 10.40 -16.32 5.95
N GLN A 89 10.86 -15.12 5.60
CA GLN A 89 12.30 -14.82 5.53
C GLN A 89 12.83 -14.33 6.89
N PRO A 90 13.92 -14.89 7.43
CA PRO A 90 14.52 -14.40 8.66
C PRO A 90 15.07 -12.99 8.42
N ILE A 91 14.73 -12.05 9.32
CA ILE A 91 15.30 -10.70 9.35
C ILE A 91 16.82 -10.86 9.55
N ARG A 92 17.61 -10.69 8.48
CA ARG A 92 19.07 -10.68 8.62
C ARG A 92 19.44 -9.41 9.37
N ALA A 93 19.71 -9.54 10.66
CA ALA A 93 20.36 -8.49 11.43
C ALA A 93 21.73 -8.22 10.79
N HIS A 94 21.96 -6.97 10.41
CA HIS A 94 23.20 -6.52 9.81
C HIS A 94 24.18 -6.35 10.97
N THR A 95 24.82 -7.43 11.41
CA THR A 95 25.92 -7.32 12.37
C THR A 95 27.14 -6.82 11.60
N GLY A 96 27.35 -5.51 11.66
CA GLY A 96 28.62 -4.90 11.29
C GLY A 96 29.72 -5.36 12.25
N ALA A 97 30.87 -5.67 11.66
CA ALA A 97 32.19 -5.62 12.28
C ALA A 97 33.12 -4.95 11.27
#